data_AF-A0AAD9T274-F1
#
_entry.id   AF-A0AAD9T274-F1
#
_cell.length_a   1.000
_cell.length_b   1.000
_cell.length_c   1.000
_cell.angle_alpha   90.00
_cell.angle_beta   90.00
_cell.angle_gamma   90.00
#
_symmetry.space_group_name_H-M   'P 1'
#
loop_
_entity.id
_entity.type
_entity.pdbx_description
1 polymer ?
#
loop_
_entity_poly.entity_id
_entity_poly.type
_entity_poly.pdbx_seq_one_letter_code
_entity_poly.pdbx_strand_id
1 'polypeptide(L)'
;MAAMANPPQSEEEVPRLPMPSRNPLPLSSGQEAQVRELYHARVRGYCAAEIKSFADCALGRTFTAPFRCRAQNRAMNTCMVAHATQAEQDAAREEWFGLRLKRQREREAKEERRREQEKFHREWWGLPQVDRDGDKGRDILRKAERVGGFPKRDEDALSKDRHR
;
A
#
# COMPACT_ATOMS: atom_id res chain seq x y z
N MET A 1 22.01 3.93 -14.03
CA MET A 1 20.68 4.31 -13.49
C MET A 1 20.57 3.70 -12.10
N ALA A 2 20.78 4.49 -11.05
CA ALA A 2 20.66 4.00 -9.67
C ALA A 2 19.23 4.27 -9.17
N ALA A 3 18.51 3.21 -8.81
CA ALA A 3 17.20 3.30 -8.17
C ALA A 3 17.40 3.91 -6.77
N MET A 4 16.80 5.08 -6.52
CA MET A 4 16.78 5.67 -5.19
C MET A 4 15.78 4.89 -4.34
N ALA A 5 16.29 3.92 -3.58
CA ALA A 5 15.55 3.26 -2.52
C ALA A 5 15.17 4.31 -1.48
N ASN A 6 13.87 4.59 -1.36
CA ASN A 6 13.31 5.37 -0.26
C ASN A 6 13.71 4.66 1.06
N PRO A 7 14.34 5.33 2.04
CA PRO A 7 14.69 4.70 3.30
C PRO A 7 13.41 4.15 3.97
N PRO A 8 13.50 3.01 4.67
CA PRO A 8 12.34 2.46 5.37
C PRO A 8 11.87 3.49 6.39
N GLN A 9 10.69 4.08 6.15
CA GLN A 9 10.02 4.87 7.16
C GLN A 9 9.83 3.95 8.36
N SER A 10 10.36 4.35 9.51
CA SER A 10 10.11 3.67 10.77
C SER A 10 8.59 3.67 11.00
N GLU A 11 7.95 2.55 10.67
CA GLU A 11 6.54 2.36 10.99
C GLU A 11 6.42 2.51 12.51
N GLU A 12 5.74 3.55 12.97
CA GLU A 12 5.38 3.64 14.38
C GLU A 12 4.60 2.35 14.72
N GLU A 13 5.20 1.50 15.56
CA GLU A 13 4.56 0.27 16.02
C GLU A 13 3.36 0.64 16.89
N VAL A 14 2.20 0.77 16.25
CA VAL A 14 0.93 0.89 16.97
C VAL A 14 0.78 -0.37 17.82
N PRO A 15 0.59 -0.24 19.15
CA PRO A 15 0.54 -1.39 20.03
C PRO A 15 -0.58 -2.35 19.61
N ARG A 16 -0.23 -3.64 19.52
CA ARG A 16 -1.19 -4.70 19.18
C ARG A 16 -2.17 -4.86 20.33
N LEU A 17 -3.46 -4.68 20.05
CA LEU A 17 -4.50 -4.91 21.06
C LEU A 17 -4.75 -6.41 21.27
N PRO A 18 -5.06 -6.84 22.51
CA PRO A 18 -5.38 -8.23 22.78
C PRO A 18 -6.69 -8.65 22.10
N MET A 19 -6.82 -9.95 21.86
CA MET A 19 -8.00 -10.52 21.22
C MET A 19 -9.27 -10.32 22.10
N PRO A 20 -10.38 -9.77 21.56
CA PRO A 20 -11.53 -9.38 22.39
C PRO A 20 -12.28 -10.53 23.08
N SER A 21 -12.31 -11.74 22.51
CA SER A 21 -13.02 -12.88 23.10
C SER A 21 -12.52 -14.23 22.59
N ARG A 22 -12.37 -15.23 23.46
CA ARG A 22 -11.87 -16.58 23.09
C ARG A 22 -12.73 -17.34 22.07
N ASN A 23 -14.01 -17.01 21.95
CA ASN A 23 -14.90 -17.59 20.93
C ASN A 23 -14.79 -16.77 19.63
N PRO A 24 -14.63 -17.38 18.44
CA PRO A 24 -14.57 -16.64 17.18
C PRO A 24 -15.78 -15.71 17.00
N LEU A 25 -15.52 -14.41 16.98
CA LEU A 25 -16.54 -13.40 16.73
C LEU A 25 -17.01 -13.53 15.27
N PRO A 26 -18.33 -13.57 15.01
CA PRO A 26 -18.83 -13.50 13.64
C PRO A 26 -18.46 -12.14 13.05
N LEU A 27 -17.69 -12.17 11.96
CA LEU A 27 -17.26 -10.97 11.23
C LEU A 27 -18.21 -10.69 10.08
N SER A 28 -18.32 -9.43 9.66
CA SER A 28 -19.01 -9.10 8.41
C SER A 28 -18.21 -9.61 7.21
N SER A 29 -18.88 -9.85 6.08
CA SER A 29 -18.23 -10.36 4.87
C SER A 29 -17.00 -9.52 4.43
N GLY A 30 -17.07 -8.20 4.56
CA GLY A 30 -15.94 -7.31 4.26
C GLY A 30 -14.79 -7.41 5.26
N GLN A 31 -15.09 -7.69 6.53
CA GLN A 31 -14.07 -7.92 7.56
C GLN A 31 -13.38 -9.28 7.34
N GLU A 32 -14.14 -10.32 6.98
CA GLU A 32 -13.58 -11.63 6.62
C GLU A 32 -12.69 -11.57 5.39
N ALA A 33 -13.04 -10.76 4.39
CA ALA A 33 -12.19 -10.56 3.21
C ALA A 33 -10.81 -10.01 3.60
N GLN A 34 -10.76 -9.00 4.48
CA GLN A 34 -9.52 -8.43 4.98
C GLN A 34 -8.68 -9.43 5.80
N VAL A 35 -9.34 -10.29 6.59
CA VAL A 35 -8.64 -11.39 7.28
C VAL A 35 -8.04 -12.36 6.27
N ARG A 36 -8.79 -12.73 5.22
CA ARG A 36 -8.30 -13.60 4.15
C ARG A 36 -7.11 -12.97 3.42
N GLU A 37 -7.11 -11.67 3.20
CA GLU A 37 -5.98 -10.96 2.59
C GLU A 37 -4.71 -11.07 3.43
N LEU A 38 -4.80 -10.86 4.76
CA LEU A 38 -3.67 -11.03 5.68
C LEU A 38 -3.17 -12.48 5.70
N TYR A 39 -4.09 -13.44 5.78
CA TYR A 39 -3.79 -14.87 5.70
C TYR A 39 -3.04 -15.22 4.41
N HIS A 40 -3.54 -14.79 3.26
CA HIS A 40 -2.87 -15.04 1.98
C HIS A 40 -1.53 -14.31 1.87
N ALA A 41 -1.40 -13.10 2.43
CA ALA A 41 -0.12 -12.39 2.46
C ALA A 41 0.93 -13.16 3.26
N ARG A 42 0.55 -13.72 4.41
CA ARG A 42 1.44 -14.51 5.26
C ARG A 42 1.86 -15.83 4.62
N VAL A 43 0.90 -16.58 4.06
CA VAL A 43 1.19 -17.83 3.32
C VAL A 43 2.12 -17.55 2.13
N ARG A 44 1.90 -16.46 1.40
CA ARG A 44 2.82 -16.03 0.32
C ARG A 44 4.19 -15.62 0.85
N GLY A 45 4.26 -15.06 2.06
CA GLY A 45 5.51 -14.75 2.75
C GLY A 45 6.35 -15.99 3.01
N TYR A 46 5.75 -17.05 3.56
CA TYR A 46 6.45 -18.33 3.78
C TYR A 46 6.91 -18.98 2.46
N CYS A 47 6.07 -18.93 1.43
CA CYS A 47 6.35 -19.50 0.12
C CYS A 47 7.05 -18.55 -0.86
N ALA A 48 7.68 -17.47 -0.39
CA ALA A 48 8.25 -16.43 -1.24
C ALA A 48 9.30 -16.96 -2.24
N ALA A 49 10.09 -17.96 -1.83
CA ALA A 49 11.10 -18.58 -2.70
C ALA A 49 10.47 -19.31 -3.89
N GLU A 50 9.41 -20.09 -3.66
CA GLU A 50 8.70 -20.83 -4.71
C GLU A 50 7.87 -19.92 -5.61
N ILE A 51 7.30 -18.85 -5.04
CA ILE A 51 6.60 -17.82 -5.81
C ILE A 51 7.58 -17.11 -6.74
N LYS A 52 8.80 -16.80 -6.25
CA LYS A 52 9.84 -16.20 -7.06
C LYS A 52 10.30 -17.13 -8.19
N SER A 53 10.51 -18.42 -7.92
CA SER A 53 10.91 -19.38 -8.95
C SER A 53 9.85 -19.52 -10.06
N PHE A 54 8.57 -19.50 -9.69
CA PHE A 54 7.47 -19.46 -10.66
C PHE A 54 7.44 -18.14 -11.43
N ALA A 55 7.60 -17.00 -10.75
CA ALA A 55 7.61 -15.68 -11.36
C ALA A 55 8.74 -15.56 -12.40
N ASP A 56 9.97 -15.96 -12.04
CA ASP A 56 11.14 -15.93 -12.92
C ASP A 56 10.93 -16.81 -14.18
N CYS A 57 10.25 -17.95 -14.04
CA CYS A 57 9.87 -18.76 -15.19
C CYS A 57 8.76 -18.10 -16.04
N ALA A 58 7.79 -17.43 -15.42
CA ALA A 58 6.67 -16.79 -16.09
C ALA A 58 7.04 -15.46 -16.77
N LEU A 59 8.18 -14.84 -16.40
CA LEU A 59 8.70 -13.65 -17.07
C LEU A 59 8.86 -13.91 -18.57
N GLY A 60 8.14 -13.14 -19.39
CA GLY A 60 8.14 -13.26 -20.85
C GLY A 60 7.32 -14.42 -21.43
N ARG A 61 6.55 -15.14 -20.61
CA ARG A 61 5.73 -16.29 -21.05
C ARG A 61 4.28 -16.14 -20.58
N THR A 62 3.53 -15.22 -21.18
CA THR A 62 2.13 -14.97 -20.77
C THR A 62 1.19 -16.13 -21.10
N PHE A 63 1.21 -16.58 -22.36
CA PHE A 63 0.29 -17.62 -22.84
C PHE A 63 0.79 -19.06 -22.59
N THR A 64 2.11 -19.25 -22.58
CA THR A 64 2.72 -20.59 -22.47
C THR A 64 3.16 -20.95 -21.04
N ALA A 65 3.07 -20.02 -20.07
CA ALA A 65 3.44 -20.28 -18.67
C ALA A 65 2.76 -21.51 -18.04
N PRO A 66 1.45 -21.77 -18.22
CA PRO A 66 0.79 -22.92 -17.58
C PRO A 66 1.38 -24.27 -17.99
N PHE A 67 1.94 -24.35 -19.20
CA PHE A 67 2.56 -25.56 -19.73
C PHE A 67 4.06 -25.59 -19.44
N ARG A 68 4.78 -24.50 -19.73
CA ARG A 68 6.24 -24.46 -19.66
C ARG A 68 6.77 -24.33 -18.24
N CYS A 69 6.02 -23.67 -17.35
CA CYS A 69 6.34 -23.45 -15.94
C CYS A 69 5.53 -24.35 -15.00
N ARG A 70 5.00 -25.48 -15.52
CA ARG A 70 4.13 -26.39 -14.76
C ARG A 70 4.81 -26.98 -13.53
N ALA A 71 6.11 -27.23 -13.58
CA ALA A 71 6.87 -27.79 -12.46
C ALA A 71 6.97 -26.78 -11.31
N GLN A 72 7.36 -25.54 -11.61
CA GLN A 72 7.45 -24.45 -10.66
C GLN A 72 6.07 -24.09 -10.08
N ASN A 73 5.04 -24.08 -10.92
CA ASN A 73 3.66 -23.83 -10.47
C ASN A 73 3.19 -24.90 -9.47
N ARG A 74 3.51 -26.17 -9.70
CA ARG A 74 3.22 -27.27 -8.76
C ARG A 74 3.97 -27.10 -7.45
N ALA A 75 5.27 -26.84 -7.49
CA ALA A 75 6.07 -26.62 -6.28
C ALA A 75 5.52 -25.48 -5.42
N MET A 76 5.22 -24.34 -6.05
CA MET A 76 4.58 -23.19 -5.43
C MET A 76 3.23 -23.54 -4.79
N ASN A 77 2.36 -24.25 -5.51
CA ASN A 77 1.05 -24.66 -4.98
C ASN A 77 1.18 -25.65 -3.83
N THR A 78 2.13 -26.60 -3.91
CA THR A 78 2.39 -27.55 -2.82
C THR A 78 2.82 -26.82 -1.55
N CYS A 79 3.71 -25.83 -1.66
CA CYS A 79 4.09 -24.98 -0.52
C CYS A 79 2.87 -24.24 0.05
N MET A 80 2.08 -23.59 -0.81
CA MET A 80 0.91 -22.83 -0.35
C MET A 80 -0.11 -23.72 0.38
N VAL A 81 -0.36 -24.92 -0.13
CA VAL A 81 -1.28 -25.88 0.52
C VAL A 81 -0.72 -26.39 1.85
N ALA A 82 0.60 -26.60 1.97
CA ALA A 82 1.22 -27.02 3.22
C ALA A 82 1.07 -25.97 4.34
N HIS A 83 1.14 -24.68 4.00
CA HIS A 83 0.94 -23.59 4.96
C HIS A 83 -0.52 -23.12 5.07
N ALA A 84 -1.43 -23.68 4.29
CA ALA A 84 -2.85 -23.34 4.31
C ALA A 84 -3.59 -23.99 5.48
N THR A 85 -3.15 -23.69 6.71
CA THR A 85 -3.66 -24.30 7.94
C THR A 85 -4.68 -23.40 8.66
N GLN A 86 -5.58 -24.03 9.42
CA GLN A 86 -6.53 -23.31 10.27
C GLN A 86 -5.82 -22.41 11.31
N ALA A 87 -4.70 -22.88 11.84
CA ALA A 87 -3.90 -22.13 12.81
C ALA A 87 -3.39 -20.79 12.23
N GLU A 88 -2.97 -20.80 10.95
CA GLU A 88 -2.57 -19.56 10.27
C GLU A 88 -3.76 -18.62 10.02
N GLN A 89 -4.95 -19.18 9.75
CA GLN A 89 -6.17 -18.37 9.62
C GLN A 89 -6.54 -17.70 10.94
N ASP A 90 -6.45 -18.41 12.06
CA ASP A 90 -6.76 -17.85 13.38
C ASP A 90 -5.71 -16.83 13.82
N ALA A 91 -4.42 -17.09 13.55
CA ALA A 91 -3.37 -16.11 13.79
C ALA A 91 -3.49 -14.87 12.87
N ALA A 92 -4.03 -15.00 11.66
CA ALA A 92 -4.36 -13.85 10.81
C ALA A 92 -5.55 -13.06 11.35
N ARG A 93 -6.55 -13.72 11.96
CA ARG A 93 -7.65 -13.06 12.67
C ARG A 93 -7.14 -12.27 13.87
N GLU A 94 -6.27 -12.86 14.68
CA GLU A 94 -5.68 -12.19 15.84
C GLU A 94 -4.89 -10.94 15.44
N GLU A 95 -4.07 -11.04 14.39
CA GLU A 95 -3.35 -9.89 13.84
C GLU A 95 -4.32 -8.81 13.34
N TRP A 96 -5.37 -9.21 12.60
CA TRP A 96 -6.40 -8.30 12.12
C TRP A 96 -7.06 -7.52 13.27
N PHE A 97 -7.42 -8.20 14.36
CA PHE A 97 -7.95 -7.55 15.56
C PHE A 97 -6.90 -6.66 16.25
N GLY A 98 -5.66 -7.12 16.36
CA GLY A 98 -4.56 -6.37 16.96
C GLY A 98 -4.26 -5.06 16.23
N LEU A 99 -4.41 -5.03 14.90
CA LEU A 99 -4.23 -3.86 14.05
C LEU A 99 -5.46 -2.94 13.96
N ARG A 100 -6.51 -3.16 14.77
CA ARG A 100 -7.72 -2.32 14.75
C ARG A 100 -7.41 -0.84 15.01
N LEU A 101 -6.51 -0.54 15.96
CA LEU A 101 -6.12 0.83 16.28
C LEU A 101 -5.35 1.50 15.12
N LYS A 102 -4.44 0.76 14.46
CA LYS A 102 -3.70 1.24 13.28
C LYS A 102 -4.68 1.65 12.18
N ARG A 103 -5.67 0.81 11.90
CA ARG A 103 -6.71 1.09 10.88
C ARG A 103 -7.63 2.25 11.25
N GLN A 104 -7.86 2.50 12.54
CA GLN A 104 -8.60 3.67 12.97
C GLN A 104 -7.79 4.95 12.68
N ARG A 105 -6.51 4.99 13.08
CA ARG A 105 -5.61 6.13 12.79
C ARG A 105 -5.46 6.40 11.29
N GLU A 106 -5.36 5.35 10.48
CA GLU A 106 -5.29 5.46 9.01
C GLU A 106 -6.58 6.07 8.41
N ARG A 107 -7.74 5.75 8.99
CA ARG A 107 -9.03 6.36 8.58
C ARG A 107 -9.08 7.83 8.96
N GLU A 108 -8.72 8.16 10.19
CA GLU A 108 -8.67 9.56 10.67
C GLU A 108 -7.73 10.40 9.81
N ALA A 109 -6.51 9.92 9.55
CA ALA A 109 -5.54 10.60 8.69
C ALA A 109 -6.04 10.74 7.23
N LYS A 110 -6.77 9.74 6.71
CA LYS A 110 -7.38 9.84 5.37
C LYS A 110 -8.52 10.85 5.33
N GLU A 111 -9.30 10.95 6.40
CA GLU A 111 -10.38 11.94 6.52
C GLU A 111 -9.84 13.36 6.65
N GLU A 112 -8.75 13.56 7.40
CA GLU A 112 -8.04 14.83 7.47
C GLU A 112 -7.54 15.25 6.08
N ARG A 113 -6.84 14.35 5.38
CA ARG A 113 -6.41 14.60 3.99
C ARG A 113 -7.58 14.89 3.05
N ARG A 114 -8.71 14.20 3.22
CA ARG A 114 -9.92 14.46 2.42
C ARG A 114 -10.49 15.85 2.73
N ARG A 115 -10.54 16.26 4.00
CA ARG A 115 -10.99 17.61 4.41
C ARG A 115 -10.07 18.70 3.85
N GLU A 116 -8.76 18.48 3.86
CA GLU A 116 -7.80 19.40 3.25
C GLU A 116 -8.00 19.49 1.73
N GLN A 117 -8.19 18.35 1.06
CA GLN A 117 -8.51 18.32 -0.36
C GLN A 117 -9.86 18.98 -0.68
N GLU A 118 -10.88 18.81 0.14
CA GLU A 118 -12.19 19.45 -0.02
C GLU A 118 -12.10 20.97 0.18
N LYS A 119 -11.33 21.44 1.18
CA LYS A 119 -11.04 22.87 1.36
C LYS A 119 -10.33 23.44 0.14
N PHE A 120 -9.27 22.76 -0.31
CA PHE A 120 -8.54 23.14 -1.51
C PHE A 120 -9.44 23.14 -2.74
N HIS A 121 -10.26 22.11 -2.94
CA HIS A 121 -11.20 22.02 -4.06
C HIS A 121 -12.23 23.15 -4.02
N ARG A 122 -12.77 23.49 -2.85
CA ARG A 122 -13.70 24.61 -2.67
C ARG A 122 -13.05 25.96 -2.95
N GLU A 123 -11.83 26.17 -2.48
CA GLU A 123 -11.05 27.37 -2.76
C GLU A 123 -10.75 27.47 -4.26
N TRP A 124 -10.24 26.39 -4.88
CA TRP A 124 -9.86 26.37 -6.30
C TRP A 124 -11.02 26.57 -7.28
N TRP A 125 -12.16 25.91 -7.04
CA TRP A 125 -13.33 25.96 -7.92
C TRP A 125 -14.30 27.09 -7.59
N GLY A 126 -14.12 27.79 -6.46
CA GLY A 126 -14.95 28.92 -6.03
C GLY A 126 -14.50 30.28 -6.54
N LEU A 127 -13.31 30.40 -7.15
CA LEU A 127 -12.85 31.67 -7.74
C LEU A 127 -13.55 31.93 -9.09
N PRO A 128 -13.94 33.20 -9.38
CA PRO A 128 -14.34 33.61 -10.74
C PRO A 128 -13.27 33.20 -11.76
N GLN A 129 -13.68 32.83 -12.97
CA GLN A 129 -12.77 32.26 -13.98
C GLN A 129 -11.57 33.17 -14.30
N VAL A 130 -11.78 34.49 -14.25
CA VAL A 130 -10.71 35.51 -14.44
C VAL A 130 -9.66 35.47 -13.31
N ASP A 131 -10.07 35.25 -12.06
CA ASP A 131 -9.15 35.12 -10.92
C ASP A 131 -8.46 33.74 -10.86
N ARG A 132 -9.08 32.70 -11.45
CA ARG A 132 -8.47 31.36 -11.61
C ARG A 132 -7.33 31.35 -12.63
N ASP A 133 -7.47 32.09 -13.73
CA ASP A 133 -6.44 32.21 -14.78
C ASP A 133 -5.40 33.32 -14.47
N GLY A 134 -5.72 34.19 -13.50
CA GLY A 134 -4.86 35.27 -12.99
C GLY A 134 -3.84 34.84 -11.94
N ASP A 135 -3.15 35.81 -11.36
CA ASP A 135 -2.05 35.58 -10.40
C ASP A 135 -2.51 34.84 -9.13
N LYS A 136 -3.74 35.08 -8.68
CA LYS A 136 -4.32 34.41 -7.50
C LYS A 136 -4.49 32.90 -7.71
N GLY A 137 -4.95 32.48 -8.89
CA GLY A 137 -4.99 31.07 -9.26
C GLY A 137 -3.59 30.46 -9.38
N ARG A 138 -2.61 31.19 -9.95
CA ARG A 138 -1.21 30.73 -10.01
C ARG A 138 -0.60 30.55 -8.61
N ASP A 139 -0.89 31.45 -7.68
CA ASP A 139 -0.42 31.38 -6.30
C ASP A 139 -1.04 30.23 -5.51
N ILE A 140 -2.34 29.94 -5.73
CA ILE A 140 -3.03 28.80 -5.12
C ILE A 140 -2.48 27.48 -5.70
N LEU A 141 -2.24 27.38 -7.01
CA LEU A 141 -1.58 26.23 -7.66
C LEU A 141 -0.17 26.00 -7.10
N ARG A 142 0.61 27.06 -6.95
CA ARG A 142 1.98 27.00 -6.40
C ARG A 142 2.01 26.57 -4.94
N LYS A 143 0.94 26.86 -4.17
CA LYS A 143 0.74 26.30 -2.82
C LYS A 143 0.20 24.87 -2.86
N ALA A 144 -0.61 24.51 -3.85
CA ALA A 144 -1.23 23.20 -4.04
C ALA A 144 -0.22 22.07 -4.34
N GLU A 145 0.86 22.36 -5.07
CA GLU A 145 1.97 21.41 -5.29
C GLU A 145 2.48 20.80 -3.97
N ARG A 146 2.27 21.48 -2.84
CA ARG A 146 2.66 21.01 -1.50
C ARG A 146 1.66 20.04 -0.85
N VAL A 147 0.40 20.05 -1.24
CA VAL A 147 -0.69 19.31 -0.57
C VAL A 147 -1.00 17.98 -1.28
N GLY A 148 -0.49 17.77 -2.50
CA GLY A 148 -0.86 16.65 -3.36
C GLY A 148 0.29 15.96 -4.08
N GLY A 149 1.45 15.78 -3.43
CA GLY A 149 2.48 14.84 -3.87
C GLY A 149 3.31 15.27 -5.08
N PHE A 150 4.35 16.04 -4.86
CA PHE A 150 5.76 15.74 -5.17
C PHE A 150 6.59 16.88 -4.57
N PRO A 151 7.65 16.64 -3.79
CA PRO A 151 8.53 17.71 -3.35
C PRO A 151 9.16 18.39 -4.57
N LYS A 152 9.22 19.73 -4.54
CA LYS A 152 9.90 20.52 -5.56
C LYS A 152 11.31 19.97 -5.73
N ARG A 153 11.68 19.55 -6.95
CA ARG A 153 13.09 19.20 -7.22
C ARG A 153 13.89 20.49 -7.02
N ASP A 154 14.84 20.48 -6.08
CA ASP A 154 15.64 21.66 -5.78
C ASP A 154 16.35 22.13 -7.06
N GLU A 155 15.99 23.31 -7.54
CA GLU A 155 16.63 23.96 -8.69
C GLU A 155 18.14 24.19 -8.43
N ASP A 156 18.55 24.26 -7.16
CA ASP A 156 19.94 24.38 -6.74
C ASP A 156 20.77 23.09 -6.90
N ALA A 157 20.12 21.93 -7.07
CA ALA A 157 20.83 20.67 -7.32
C ALA A 157 21.36 20.57 -8.76
N LEU A 158 20.77 21.30 -9.71
CA LEU A 158 21.21 21.33 -11.12
C LEU A 158 22.43 22.23 -11.36
N SER A 159 22.76 23.14 -10.42
CA SER A 159 23.86 24.09 -10.59
C SER A 159 25.24 23.49 -10.24
N LYS A 160 25.30 22.45 -9.42
CA LYS A 160 26.58 21.84 -8.97
C LYS A 160 27.21 20.85 -9.97
N ASP A 161 26.47 20.34 -10.94
CA ASP A 161 26.95 19.33 -11.90
C ASP A 161 27.39 19.89 -13.26
N ARG A 162 27.61 21.20 -13.37
CA ARG A 162 28.03 21.84 -14.63
C ARG A 162 29.50 22.22 -14.73
N HIS A 163 30.32 21.88 -13.75
CA HIS A 163 31.77 22.09 -13.78
C HIS A 163 32.51 20.79 -13.46
N ARG A 164 32.50 19.84 -14.40
CA ARG A 164 33.56 18.85 -14.56
C ARG A 164 33.70 18.43 -16.01
#